data_AF-A0A1Q8AA98-F1
#
_entry.id   AF-A0A1Q8AA98-F1
#
_cell.length_a   1.000
_cell.length_b   1.000
_cell.length_c   1.000
_cell.angle_alpha   90.00
_cell.angle_beta   90.00
_cell.angle_gamma   90.00
#
_symmetry.space_group_name_H-M   'P 1'
#
loop_
_entity.id
_entity.type
_entity.pdbx_description
1 polymer ?
#
loop_
_entity_poly.entity_id
_entity_poly.type
_entity_poly.pdbx_seq_one_letter_code
_entity_poly.pdbx_strand_id
1 'polypeptide(L)'
;MELGAAELYALTREPTYLGAALQYAALEPVSPWMGQDTARHYQWYPWHNNGHYEIWRATGGPRGPGGPDSAQRRVAEYYARGLGAVARRAGNGFRIGIPFIWCSNNLLASFATQAYFYRRMAGDSSYLEYETAALDWLFGTNPWGVSMVIGLGATYPRTPHSVVAQQLHLQLTGGLVDGPVYRSIFEHLRGIRLLAADRYAPFNTGFIVYHDDVGDYSTNEPIMDGTANLAYVLAARAAH
;
A
#
# COMPACT_ATOMS: atom_id res chain seq x y z
N MET A 1 -10.49 -11.07 -10.52
CA MET A 1 -10.56 -12.21 -11.47
C MET A 1 -9.18 -12.68 -11.89
N GLU A 2 -8.26 -11.78 -12.24
CA GLU A 2 -6.89 -12.10 -12.64
C GLU A 2 -6.15 -13.04 -11.68
N LEU A 3 -6.03 -12.65 -10.40
CA LEU A 3 -5.35 -13.44 -9.37
C LEU A 3 -5.91 -14.87 -9.30
N GLY A 4 -7.24 -15.02 -9.28
CA GLY A 4 -7.88 -16.33 -9.26
C GLY A 4 -7.54 -17.19 -10.48
N ALA A 5 -7.50 -16.61 -11.67
CA ALA A 5 -7.10 -17.32 -12.89
C ALA A 5 -5.60 -17.70 -12.87
N ALA A 6 -4.73 -16.82 -12.38
CA ALA A 6 -3.30 -17.10 -12.24
C ALA A 6 -3.05 -18.26 -11.26
N GLU A 7 -3.73 -18.27 -10.12
CA GLU A 7 -3.64 -19.34 -9.13
C GLU A 7 -4.21 -20.67 -9.66
N LEU A 8 -5.37 -20.65 -10.34
CA LEU A 8 -5.92 -21.84 -10.98
C LEU A 8 -4.96 -22.41 -12.03
N TYR A 9 -4.31 -21.56 -12.82
CA TYR A 9 -3.27 -22.02 -13.75
C TYR A 9 -2.06 -22.61 -13.01
N ALA A 10 -1.59 -21.99 -11.92
CA ALA A 10 -0.48 -22.51 -11.14
C ALA A 10 -0.75 -23.92 -10.58
N LEU A 11 -2.00 -24.16 -10.13
CA LEU A 11 -2.48 -25.43 -9.60
C LEU A 11 -2.71 -26.51 -10.67
N THR A 12 -3.36 -26.16 -11.77
CA THR A 12 -3.89 -27.14 -12.74
C THR A 12 -3.05 -27.27 -14.01
N ARG A 13 -2.28 -26.22 -14.35
CA ARG A 13 -1.57 -26.05 -15.63
C ARG A 13 -2.49 -26.01 -16.87
N GLU A 14 -3.80 -25.88 -16.69
CA GLU A 14 -4.76 -25.77 -17.78
C GLU A 14 -4.58 -24.44 -18.53
N PRO A 15 -4.24 -24.44 -19.84
CA PRO A 15 -3.89 -23.23 -20.58
C PRO A 15 -5.00 -22.16 -20.62
N THR A 16 -6.26 -22.57 -20.52
CA THR A 16 -7.42 -21.66 -20.48
C THR A 16 -7.34 -20.68 -19.32
N TYR A 17 -6.85 -21.11 -18.15
CA TYR A 17 -6.70 -20.22 -17.00
C TYR A 17 -5.58 -19.19 -17.19
N LEU A 18 -4.47 -19.57 -17.83
CA LEU A 18 -3.42 -18.62 -18.19
C LEU A 18 -3.94 -17.58 -19.20
N GLY A 19 -4.70 -18.02 -20.20
CA GLY A 19 -5.35 -17.13 -21.16
C GLY A 19 -6.27 -16.12 -20.48
N ALA A 20 -7.12 -16.58 -19.55
CA ALA A 20 -8.00 -15.72 -18.77
C ALA A 20 -7.21 -14.74 -17.88
N ALA A 21 -6.16 -15.21 -17.20
CA ALA A 21 -5.31 -14.35 -16.37
C ALA A 21 -4.71 -13.20 -17.19
N LEU A 22 -4.15 -13.50 -18.37
CA LEU A 22 -3.57 -12.50 -19.26
C LEU A 22 -4.62 -11.53 -19.84
N GLN A 23 -5.84 -12.00 -20.08
CA GLN A 23 -6.95 -11.14 -20.48
C GLN A 23 -7.32 -10.16 -19.37
N TYR A 24 -7.46 -10.63 -18.13
CA TYR A 24 -7.77 -9.77 -16.99
C TYR A 24 -6.64 -8.79 -16.68
N ALA A 25 -5.37 -9.22 -16.79
CA ALA A 25 -4.21 -8.35 -16.64
C ALA A 25 -4.24 -7.17 -17.62
N ALA A 26 -4.71 -7.39 -18.85
CA ALA A 26 -4.85 -6.33 -19.84
C ALA A 26 -6.00 -5.35 -19.56
N LEU A 27 -7.00 -5.74 -18.75
CA LEU A 27 -8.10 -4.85 -18.35
C LEU A 27 -7.68 -3.87 -17.25
N GLU A 28 -6.76 -4.27 -16.37
CA GLU A 28 -6.18 -3.41 -15.33
C GLU A 28 -4.65 -3.46 -15.38
N PRO A 29 -4.03 -2.84 -16.41
CA PRO A 29 -2.57 -2.83 -16.53
C PRO A 29 -1.89 -1.98 -15.45
N VAL A 30 -2.61 -1.04 -14.83
CA VAL A 30 -2.10 -0.22 -13.72
C VAL A 30 -3.23 -0.09 -12.71
N SER A 31 -2.95 -0.35 -11.43
CA SER A 31 -3.94 -0.19 -10.37
C SER A 31 -4.45 1.25 -10.35
N PRO A 32 -5.78 1.49 -10.34
CA PRO A 32 -6.35 2.78 -10.76
C PRO A 32 -5.86 4.01 -10.00
N TRP A 33 -5.47 3.88 -8.72
CA TRP A 33 -5.01 4.99 -7.90
C TRP A 33 -3.61 5.50 -8.26
N MET A 34 -2.78 4.68 -8.93
CA MET A 34 -1.37 4.99 -9.17
C MET A 34 -1.23 6.15 -10.17
N GLY A 35 -1.08 7.36 -9.64
CA GLY A 35 -1.02 8.61 -10.40
C GLY A 35 -2.26 9.49 -10.30
N GLN A 36 -3.26 9.11 -9.49
CA GLN A 36 -4.49 9.87 -9.25
C GLN A 36 -4.39 10.77 -8.01
N ASP A 37 -5.34 11.70 -7.88
CA ASP A 37 -5.40 12.67 -6.77
C ASP A 37 -6.53 12.39 -5.78
N THR A 38 -7.64 11.80 -6.20
CA THR A 38 -8.88 11.69 -5.40
C THR A 38 -9.56 10.33 -5.55
N ALA A 39 -10.29 9.90 -4.51
CA ALA A 39 -11.03 8.65 -4.48
C ALA A 39 -12.29 8.75 -3.64
N ARG A 40 -13.21 7.81 -3.86
CA ARG A 40 -14.20 7.40 -2.85
C ARG A 40 -13.60 6.36 -1.91
N HIS A 41 -14.17 6.22 -0.72
CA HIS A 41 -13.76 5.22 0.27
C HIS A 41 -13.76 3.79 -0.32
N TYR A 42 -12.67 3.05 -0.14
CA TYR A 42 -12.42 1.70 -0.68
C TYR A 42 -12.57 1.53 -2.21
N GLN A 43 -12.66 2.62 -2.98
CA GLN A 43 -12.89 2.56 -4.43
C GLN A 43 -11.85 1.71 -5.17
N TRP A 44 -10.63 1.71 -4.67
CA TRP A 44 -9.48 1.06 -5.30
C TRP A 44 -9.03 -0.21 -4.58
N TYR A 45 -9.87 -0.77 -3.72
CA TYR A 45 -9.61 -2.10 -3.19
C TYR A 45 -9.80 -3.16 -4.30
N PRO A 46 -8.87 -4.11 -4.49
CA PRO A 46 -7.61 -4.29 -3.75
C PRO A 46 -6.53 -3.27 -4.15
N TRP A 47 -5.77 -2.78 -3.15
CA TRP A 47 -4.83 -1.65 -3.28
C TRP A 47 -3.62 -1.89 -4.20
N HIS A 48 -3.36 -3.14 -4.60
CA HIS A 48 -2.46 -3.48 -5.68
C HIS A 48 -2.92 -4.77 -6.34
N ASN A 49 -2.55 -4.94 -7.60
CA ASN A 49 -2.85 -6.15 -8.34
C ASN A 49 -1.75 -7.20 -8.16
N ASN A 50 -1.97 -8.21 -7.33
CA ASN A 50 -1.07 -9.35 -7.16
C ASN A 50 -1.01 -10.26 -8.40
N GLY A 51 -2.05 -10.25 -9.25
CA GLY A 51 -2.16 -11.12 -10.41
C GLY A 51 -0.96 -11.02 -11.36
N HIS A 52 -0.43 -9.81 -11.55
CA HIS A 52 0.75 -9.57 -12.39
C HIS A 52 1.95 -10.40 -11.91
N TYR A 53 2.25 -10.37 -10.62
CA TYR A 53 3.35 -11.16 -10.05
C TYR A 53 3.09 -12.67 -10.15
N GLU A 54 1.86 -13.11 -9.89
CA GLU A 54 1.52 -14.54 -9.94
C GLU A 54 1.58 -15.10 -11.36
N ILE A 55 1.18 -14.33 -12.38
CA ILE A 55 1.36 -14.68 -13.79
C ILE A 55 2.84 -14.84 -14.10
N TRP A 56 3.69 -13.90 -13.69
CA TRP A 56 5.14 -13.98 -13.91
C TRP A 56 5.74 -15.23 -13.27
N ARG A 57 5.35 -15.52 -12.02
CA ARG A 57 5.82 -16.69 -11.27
C ARG A 57 5.36 -17.99 -11.93
N ALA A 58 4.09 -18.11 -12.29
CA ALA A 58 3.50 -19.31 -12.88
C ALA A 58 4.07 -19.62 -14.28
N THR A 59 4.53 -18.60 -15.00
CA THR A 59 5.12 -18.71 -16.36
C THR A 59 6.65 -18.88 -16.36
N GLY A 60 7.24 -19.28 -15.23
CA GLY A 60 8.64 -19.67 -15.12
C GLY A 60 9.50 -18.74 -14.28
N GLY A 61 8.95 -17.63 -13.78
CA GLY A 61 9.66 -16.67 -12.93
C GLY A 61 11.02 -16.27 -13.51
N PRO A 62 12.12 -16.30 -12.73
CA PRO A 62 13.45 -15.94 -13.21
C PRO A 62 14.01 -16.85 -14.32
N ARG A 63 13.43 -18.03 -14.53
CA ARG A 63 13.86 -19.02 -15.54
C ARG A 63 12.91 -19.10 -16.73
N GLY A 64 11.87 -18.27 -16.77
CA GLY A 64 10.94 -18.26 -17.87
C GLY A 64 11.55 -17.64 -19.14
N PRO A 65 10.82 -17.68 -20.26
CA PRO A 65 11.35 -17.31 -21.57
C PRO A 65 11.87 -15.88 -21.66
N GLY A 66 11.42 -14.95 -20.81
CA GLY A 66 11.98 -13.59 -20.65
C GLY A 66 11.97 -12.71 -21.91
N GLY A 67 11.47 -13.20 -23.04
CA GLY A 67 11.55 -12.54 -24.34
C GLY A 67 10.68 -11.28 -24.42
N PRO A 68 10.91 -10.43 -25.45
CA PRO A 68 10.24 -9.14 -25.62
C PRO A 68 8.71 -9.18 -25.55
N ASP A 69 8.10 -10.25 -26.07
CA ASP A 69 6.65 -10.45 -26.15
C ASP A 69 6.10 -11.42 -25.09
N SER A 70 6.94 -11.81 -24.12
CA SER A 70 6.54 -12.77 -23.09
C SER A 70 5.49 -12.17 -22.14
N ALA A 71 4.59 -13.03 -21.64
CA ALA A 71 3.67 -12.71 -20.55
C ALA A 71 4.40 -12.06 -19.36
N GLN A 72 5.58 -12.60 -19.04
CA GLN A 72 6.45 -12.16 -17.95
C GLN A 72 6.91 -10.70 -18.10
N ARG A 73 7.32 -10.31 -19.30
CA ARG A 73 7.75 -8.94 -19.56
C ARG A 73 6.56 -7.98 -19.53
N ARG A 74 5.44 -8.37 -20.13
CA ARG A 74 4.20 -7.56 -20.15
C ARG A 74 3.70 -7.20 -18.75
N VAL A 75 3.60 -8.18 -17.86
CA VAL A 75 3.12 -7.93 -16.48
C VAL A 75 4.15 -7.17 -15.63
N ALA A 76 5.45 -7.30 -15.90
CA ALA A 76 6.48 -6.47 -15.27
C ALA A 76 6.40 -5.00 -15.74
N GLU A 77 6.13 -4.76 -17.02
CA GLU A 77 5.93 -3.42 -17.59
C GLU A 77 4.69 -2.73 -17.00
N TYR A 78 3.64 -3.48 -16.68
CA TYR A 78 2.45 -3.00 -15.98
C TYR A 78 2.80 -2.42 -14.59
N TYR A 79 3.56 -3.15 -13.77
CA TYR A 79 4.09 -2.58 -12.53
C TYR A 79 5.01 -1.38 -12.76
N ALA A 80 5.93 -1.44 -13.74
CA ALA A 80 6.82 -0.30 -14.03
C ALA A 80 6.05 0.99 -14.33
N ARG A 81 4.96 0.89 -15.10
CA ARG A 81 4.10 2.04 -15.43
C ARG A 81 3.46 2.65 -14.18
N GLY A 82 2.89 1.83 -13.31
CA GLY A 82 2.28 2.28 -12.06
C GLY A 82 3.30 2.89 -11.10
N LEU A 83 4.41 2.18 -10.85
CA LEU A 83 5.50 2.64 -9.99
C LEU A 83 6.07 3.96 -10.49
N GLY A 84 6.32 4.09 -11.80
CA GLY A 84 6.76 5.33 -12.41
C GLY A 84 5.76 6.48 -12.27
N ALA A 85 4.45 6.21 -12.31
CA ALA A 85 3.43 7.24 -12.11
C ALA A 85 3.44 7.81 -10.68
N VAL A 86 3.62 6.95 -9.68
CA VAL A 86 3.75 7.39 -8.28
C VAL A 86 5.09 8.09 -8.05
N ALA A 87 6.20 7.52 -8.53
CA ALA A 87 7.54 8.08 -8.34
C ALA A 87 7.69 9.49 -8.95
N ARG A 88 7.06 9.78 -10.10
CA ARG A 88 7.06 11.13 -10.70
C ARG A 88 6.43 12.20 -9.81
N ARG A 89 5.59 11.81 -8.84
CA ARG A 89 4.90 12.72 -7.92
C ARG A 89 5.61 12.84 -6.56
N ALA A 90 6.65 12.04 -6.33
CA ALA A 90 7.37 11.94 -5.08
C ALA A 90 8.48 13.02 -4.91
N GLY A 91 8.21 14.25 -5.32
CA GLY A 91 9.19 15.36 -5.30
C GLY A 91 9.38 16.03 -3.93
N ASN A 92 8.76 15.52 -2.87
CA ASN A 92 8.90 16.05 -1.49
C ASN A 92 10.07 15.39 -0.75
N GLY A 93 10.47 15.97 0.39
CA GLY A 93 11.60 15.50 1.20
C GLY A 93 11.46 14.08 1.76
N PHE A 94 10.25 13.51 1.76
CA PHE A 94 9.98 12.13 2.20
C PHE A 94 9.86 11.14 1.02
N ARG A 95 9.97 11.61 -0.23
CA ARG A 95 9.84 10.80 -1.45
C ARG A 95 8.52 10.02 -1.54
N ILE A 96 7.43 10.61 -1.03
CA ILE A 96 6.10 10.00 -1.08
C ILE A 96 5.28 10.55 -2.25
N GLY A 97 4.82 9.68 -3.15
CA GLY A 97 4.05 10.07 -4.34
C GLY A 97 2.59 9.58 -4.39
N ILE A 98 2.14 8.90 -3.34
CA ILE A 98 0.77 8.38 -3.24
C ILE A 98 -0.23 9.53 -3.01
N PRO A 99 -1.52 9.37 -3.38
CA PRO A 99 -2.55 10.28 -2.90
C PRO A 99 -2.86 10.02 -1.41
N PHE A 100 -2.91 11.08 -0.61
CA PHE A 100 -3.30 10.97 0.81
C PHE A 100 -4.82 10.93 0.98
N ILE A 101 -5.44 9.88 0.46
CA ILE A 101 -6.85 9.55 0.70
C ILE A 101 -7.01 8.65 1.93
N TRP A 102 -8.24 8.35 2.32
CA TRP A 102 -8.51 7.36 3.38
C TRP A 102 -7.84 6.02 3.05
N CYS A 103 -7.15 5.44 4.03
CA CYS A 103 -6.27 4.27 3.93
C CYS A 103 -4.95 4.57 3.18
N SER A 104 -4.39 5.78 3.29
CA SER A 104 -3.15 6.15 2.59
C SER A 104 -1.97 5.23 2.94
N ASN A 105 -1.89 4.72 4.17
CA ASN A 105 -0.86 3.76 4.54
C ASN A 105 -1.00 2.41 3.80
N ASN A 106 -2.21 2.01 3.39
CA ASN A 106 -2.38 0.85 2.50
C ASN A 106 -1.75 1.08 1.14
N LEU A 107 -1.83 2.31 0.62
CA LEU A 107 -1.19 2.66 -0.65
C LEU A 107 0.33 2.62 -0.53
N LEU A 108 0.90 3.06 0.59
CA LEU A 108 2.34 2.95 0.85
C LEU A 108 2.82 1.50 0.95
N ALA A 109 2.14 0.68 1.76
CA ALA A 109 2.45 -0.74 1.86
C ALA A 109 2.31 -1.42 0.49
N SER A 110 1.28 -1.07 -0.29
CA SER A 110 1.04 -1.62 -1.62
C SER A 110 2.07 -1.18 -2.66
N PHE A 111 2.51 0.08 -2.59
CA PHE A 111 3.59 0.57 -3.42
C PHE A 111 4.90 -0.17 -3.11
N ALA A 112 5.24 -0.35 -1.83
CA ALA A 112 6.42 -1.10 -1.41
C ALA A 112 6.37 -2.56 -1.90
N THR A 113 5.23 -3.24 -1.76
CA THR A 113 5.02 -4.61 -2.27
C THR A 113 5.18 -4.68 -3.79
N GLN A 114 4.57 -3.78 -4.55
CA GLN A 114 4.73 -3.75 -6.01
C GLN A 114 6.17 -3.44 -6.44
N ALA A 115 6.85 -2.52 -5.77
CA ALA A 115 8.25 -2.19 -6.07
C ALA A 115 9.18 -3.39 -5.81
N TYR A 116 8.94 -4.10 -4.71
CA TYR A 116 9.63 -5.35 -4.40
C TYR A 116 9.38 -6.41 -5.49
N PHE A 117 8.13 -6.63 -5.89
CA PHE A 117 7.80 -7.55 -6.98
C PHE A 117 8.45 -7.17 -8.29
N TYR A 118 8.34 -5.92 -8.69
CA TYR A 118 8.94 -5.42 -9.92
C TYR A 118 10.45 -5.68 -9.96
N ARG A 119 11.16 -5.38 -8.86
CA ARG A 119 12.59 -5.65 -8.75
C ARG A 119 12.93 -7.13 -8.93
N ARG A 120 12.10 -8.03 -8.41
CA ARG A 120 12.26 -9.49 -8.63
C ARG A 120 11.91 -9.93 -10.05
N MET A 121 10.89 -9.33 -10.66
CA MET A 121 10.41 -9.68 -11.98
C MET A 121 11.36 -9.21 -13.09
N ALA A 122 11.87 -7.99 -12.96
CA ALA A 122 12.66 -7.30 -13.97
C ALA A 122 14.17 -7.27 -13.68
N GLY A 123 14.59 -7.56 -12.44
CA GLY A 123 15.98 -7.34 -12.02
C GLY A 123 16.37 -5.85 -11.94
N ASP A 124 15.38 -4.95 -11.92
CA ASP A 124 15.57 -3.51 -11.99
C ASP A 124 15.36 -2.86 -10.61
N SER A 125 16.32 -2.05 -10.16
CA SER A 125 16.29 -1.36 -8.86
C SER A 125 15.89 0.11 -8.94
N SER A 126 15.37 0.58 -10.09
CA SER A 126 14.98 1.99 -10.32
C SER A 126 14.02 2.56 -9.28
N TYR A 127 13.23 1.71 -8.60
CA TYR A 127 12.26 2.13 -7.58
C TYR A 127 12.68 1.80 -6.14
N LEU A 128 13.88 1.26 -5.91
CA LEU A 128 14.32 0.80 -4.58
C LEU A 128 14.34 1.94 -3.54
N GLU A 129 14.73 3.14 -3.95
CA GLU A 129 14.74 4.29 -3.06
C GLU A 129 13.32 4.69 -2.61
N TYR A 130 12.36 4.67 -3.52
CA TYR A 130 10.95 4.94 -3.21
C TYR A 130 10.31 3.80 -2.41
N GLU A 131 10.67 2.54 -2.69
CA GLU A 131 10.27 1.36 -1.89
C GLU A 131 10.70 1.55 -0.43
N THR A 132 11.95 1.94 -0.22
CA THR A 132 12.53 2.18 1.10
C THR A 132 11.86 3.36 1.79
N ALA A 133 11.68 4.48 1.09
CA ALA A 133 10.99 5.66 1.62
C ALA A 133 9.54 5.37 2.04
N ALA A 134 8.82 4.53 1.30
CA ALA A 134 7.47 4.11 1.68
C ALA A 134 7.46 3.32 2.99
N LEU A 135 8.43 2.41 3.20
CA LEU A 135 8.56 1.68 4.46
C LEU A 135 9.02 2.60 5.60
N ASP A 136 10.01 3.46 5.35
CA ASP A 136 10.52 4.42 6.35
C ASP A 136 9.40 5.35 6.84
N TRP A 137 8.52 5.80 5.94
CA TRP A 137 7.32 6.57 6.31
C TRP A 137 6.44 5.81 7.31
N LEU A 138 6.15 4.53 7.05
CA LEU A 138 5.35 3.69 7.93
C LEU A 138 6.01 3.46 9.30
N PHE A 139 7.33 3.62 9.40
CA PHE A 139 8.10 3.46 10.64
C PHE A 139 8.58 4.76 11.29
N GLY A 140 8.14 5.93 10.80
CA GLY A 140 8.32 7.21 11.50
C GLY A 140 9.07 8.30 10.73
N THR A 141 9.57 8.02 9.54
CA THR A 141 10.16 9.05 8.65
C THR A 141 9.04 9.82 7.93
N ASN A 142 8.28 10.57 8.73
CA ASN A 142 7.15 11.39 8.29
C ASN A 142 7.08 12.68 9.14
N PRO A 143 6.25 13.67 8.77
CA PRO A 143 6.22 14.97 9.45
C PRO A 143 5.98 14.93 10.96
N TRP A 144 5.38 13.85 11.47
CA TRP A 144 5.01 13.70 12.87
C TRP A 144 6.04 12.92 13.69
N GLY A 145 6.99 12.23 13.04
CA GLY A 145 7.94 11.35 13.74
C GLY A 145 7.25 10.13 14.38
N VAL A 146 6.15 9.65 13.78
CA VAL A 146 5.28 8.61 14.35
C VAL A 146 5.32 7.36 13.49
N SER A 147 5.64 6.20 14.08
CA SER A 147 5.38 4.94 13.39
C SER A 147 3.88 4.74 13.25
N MET A 148 3.46 4.40 12.04
CA MET A 148 2.08 4.08 11.72
C MET A 148 1.68 2.68 12.18
N VAL A 149 2.59 1.92 12.80
CA VAL A 149 2.33 0.59 13.32
C VAL A 149 2.28 0.64 14.84
N ILE A 150 1.13 0.25 15.40
CA ILE A 150 0.89 0.29 16.85
C ILE A 150 1.92 -0.60 17.56
N GLY A 151 2.61 -0.05 18.56
CA GLY A 151 3.56 -0.78 19.39
C GLY A 151 4.95 -0.97 18.77
N LEU A 152 5.22 -0.45 17.57
CA LEU A 152 6.56 -0.49 16.95
C LEU A 152 7.15 0.93 16.83
N GLY A 153 8.46 1.07 17.02
CA GLY A 153 9.15 2.36 17.03
C GLY A 153 9.04 3.10 18.38
N ALA A 154 9.68 4.27 18.46
CA ALA A 154 9.72 5.07 19.70
C ALA A 154 8.38 5.80 19.98
N THR A 155 7.76 6.32 18.92
CA THR A 155 6.46 7.01 18.95
C THR A 155 5.51 6.27 18.01
N TYR A 156 4.32 5.92 18.50
CA TYR A 156 3.29 5.18 17.77
C TYR A 156 1.89 5.53 18.32
N PRO A 157 0.79 5.23 17.58
CA PRO A 157 -0.57 5.52 18.02
C PRO A 157 -0.90 4.92 19.39
N ARG A 158 -1.46 5.73 20.28
CA ARG A 158 -1.86 5.35 21.64
C ARG A 158 -3.36 5.23 21.81
N THR A 159 -4.12 5.92 20.95
CA THR A 159 -5.59 5.97 21.02
C THR A 159 -6.19 5.64 19.65
N PRO A 160 -5.95 4.43 19.11
CA PRO A 160 -6.51 4.02 17.83
C PRO A 160 -8.05 4.05 17.87
N HIS A 161 -8.68 4.33 16.72
CA HIS A 161 -10.13 4.25 16.58
C HIS A 161 -10.60 2.79 16.64
N SER A 162 -10.76 2.26 17.86
CA SER A 162 -11.29 0.91 18.09
C SER A 162 -12.04 0.87 19.41
N VAL A 163 -13.38 0.80 19.32
CA VAL A 163 -14.25 0.70 20.50
C VAL A 163 -13.93 -0.55 21.32
N VAL A 164 -13.65 -1.67 20.65
CA VAL A 164 -13.31 -2.94 21.32
C VAL A 164 -11.99 -2.82 22.09
N ALA A 165 -10.94 -2.28 21.47
CA ALA A 165 -9.66 -2.11 22.15
C ALA A 165 -9.76 -1.14 23.32
N GLN A 166 -10.55 -0.07 23.17
CA GLN A 166 -10.80 0.90 24.23
C GLN A 166 -11.54 0.28 25.42
N GLN A 167 -12.62 -0.49 25.18
CA GLN A 167 -13.42 -1.11 26.24
C GLN A 167 -12.69 -2.25 26.95
N LEU A 168 -11.86 -3.00 26.22
CA LEU A 168 -11.12 -4.14 26.76
C LEU A 168 -9.71 -3.77 27.23
N HIS A 169 -9.32 -2.50 27.12
CA HIS A 169 -7.98 -2.01 27.45
C HIS A 169 -6.85 -2.79 26.76
N LEU A 170 -7.04 -3.09 25.48
CA LEU A 170 -6.10 -3.88 24.68
C LEU A 170 -5.18 -2.97 23.84
N GLN A 171 -3.90 -3.31 23.79
CA GLN A 171 -2.98 -2.73 22.81
C GLN A 171 -3.01 -3.59 21.53
N LEU A 172 -3.34 -2.96 20.40
CA LEU A 172 -3.40 -3.61 19.09
C LEU A 172 -2.01 -3.69 18.41
N THR A 173 -1.02 -4.21 19.14
CA THR A 173 0.38 -4.28 18.69
C THR A 173 0.49 -4.94 17.31
N GLY A 174 1.25 -4.30 16.41
CA GLY A 174 1.44 -4.74 15.02
C GLY A 174 0.38 -4.23 14.05
N GLY A 175 -0.72 -3.65 14.53
CA GLY A 175 -1.76 -3.07 13.67
C GLY A 175 -1.26 -1.81 12.96
N LEU A 176 -1.35 -1.80 11.64
CA LEU A 176 -1.15 -0.62 10.81
C LEU A 176 -2.41 0.27 10.89
N VAL A 177 -2.25 1.57 11.17
CA VAL A 177 -3.37 2.52 11.11
C VAL A 177 -3.57 3.08 9.70
N ASP A 178 -4.77 3.58 9.40
CA ASP A 178 -5.18 4.17 8.12
C ASP A 178 -4.19 5.18 7.55
N GLY A 179 -3.63 6.03 8.42
CA GLY A 179 -2.62 7.01 8.05
C GLY A 179 -3.20 8.35 7.61
N PRO A 180 -2.32 9.30 7.29
CA PRO A 180 -2.72 10.67 7.04
C PRO A 180 -3.63 10.81 5.82
N VAL A 181 -4.58 11.72 5.92
CA VAL A 181 -5.48 12.08 4.81
C VAL A 181 -5.30 13.56 4.45
N TYR A 182 -5.77 13.95 3.27
CA TYR A 182 -5.92 15.36 2.96
C TYR A 182 -6.81 16.03 4.00
N ARG A 183 -6.43 17.23 4.44
CA ARG A 183 -7.21 18.03 5.39
C ARG A 183 -8.67 18.17 4.95
N SER A 184 -8.89 18.40 3.66
CA SER A 184 -10.22 18.51 3.08
C SER A 184 -11.05 17.23 3.25
N ILE A 185 -10.44 16.05 3.27
CA ILE A 185 -11.15 14.81 3.56
C ILE A 185 -11.59 14.81 5.03
N PHE A 186 -10.65 15.02 5.95
CA PHE A 186 -10.94 15.06 7.39
C PHE A 186 -12.06 16.04 7.74
N GLU A 187 -12.01 17.26 7.21
CA GLU A 187 -12.98 18.33 7.52
C GLU A 187 -14.42 18.06 7.01
N HIS A 188 -14.59 17.15 6.04
CA HIS A 188 -15.89 16.87 5.42
C HIS A 188 -16.46 15.49 5.77
N LEU A 189 -15.76 14.70 6.60
CA LEU A 189 -16.24 13.41 7.05
C LEU A 189 -17.32 13.55 8.13
N ARG A 190 -18.34 12.69 8.07
CA ARG A 190 -19.50 12.78 8.96
C ARG A 190 -19.17 12.20 10.34
N GLY A 191 -19.46 12.97 11.39
CA GLY A 191 -19.34 12.51 12.77
C GLY A 191 -17.90 12.38 13.27
N ILE A 192 -16.92 12.80 12.47
CA ILE A 192 -15.52 12.85 12.87
C ILE A 192 -15.28 14.09 13.74
N ARG A 193 -14.60 13.91 14.86
CA ARG A 193 -14.13 15.01 15.72
C ARG A 193 -13.09 14.47 16.69
N LEU A 194 -12.08 15.28 17.01
CA LEU A 194 -11.12 14.91 18.04
C LEU A 194 -11.80 14.94 19.42
N LEU A 195 -11.55 13.93 20.24
CA LEU A 195 -12.07 13.85 21.61
C LEU A 195 -11.06 14.38 22.64
N ALA A 196 -9.78 14.47 22.26
CA ALA A 196 -8.72 15.10 23.03
C ALA A 196 -8.11 16.29 22.25
N ALA A 197 -7.19 17.01 22.91
CA ALA A 197 -6.42 18.05 22.25
C ALA A 197 -5.50 17.42 21.19
N ASP A 198 -5.41 18.04 20.01
CA ASP A 198 -4.56 17.58 18.93
C ASP A 198 -3.08 17.71 19.32
N ARG A 199 -2.46 16.58 19.69
CA ARG A 199 -1.03 16.46 20.00
C ARG A 199 -0.15 16.89 18.81
N TYR A 200 -0.64 16.74 17.58
CA TYR A 200 0.09 16.97 16.36
C TYR A 200 -0.29 18.28 15.67
N ALA A 201 -1.06 19.16 16.31
CA ALA A 201 -1.45 20.46 15.76
C ALA A 201 -0.27 21.27 15.19
N PRO A 202 0.92 21.32 15.82
CA PRO A 202 2.08 22.03 15.25
C PRO A 202 2.58 21.46 13.92
N PHE A 203 2.31 20.18 13.63
CA PHE A 203 2.71 19.47 12.41
C PHE A 203 1.57 19.34 11.40
N ASN A 204 0.32 19.40 11.86
CA ASN A 204 -0.90 19.48 11.05
C ASN A 204 -1.09 20.90 10.50
N THR A 205 -0.08 21.46 9.83
CA THR A 205 -0.12 22.81 9.22
C THR A 205 -0.26 22.77 7.69
N GLY A 206 -0.02 21.60 7.09
CA GLY A 206 -0.09 21.40 5.64
C GLY A 206 -1.47 20.96 5.14
N PHE A 207 -1.44 20.44 3.90
CA PHE A 207 -2.60 19.91 3.19
C PHE A 207 -2.95 18.46 3.58
N ILE A 208 -2.11 17.79 4.37
CA ILE A 208 -2.39 16.50 5.00
C ILE A 208 -2.41 16.62 6.51
N VAL A 209 -3.18 15.76 7.17
CA VAL A 209 -3.34 15.72 8.63
C VAL A 209 -3.27 14.28 9.13
N TYR A 210 -2.76 14.11 10.34
CA TYR A 210 -2.79 12.86 11.10
C TYR A 210 -3.15 13.18 12.54
N HIS A 211 -4.02 12.39 13.15
CA HIS A 211 -4.41 12.55 14.54
C HIS A 211 -4.31 11.20 15.26
N ASP A 212 -3.59 11.15 16.39
CA ASP A 212 -3.67 10.01 17.30
C ASP A 212 -4.82 10.25 18.28
N ASP A 213 -6.05 10.05 17.81
CA ASP A 213 -7.28 10.26 18.59
C ASP A 213 -8.34 9.23 18.20
N VAL A 214 -9.07 8.72 19.20
CA VAL A 214 -10.13 7.71 18.99
C VAL A 214 -11.33 8.28 18.22
N GLY A 215 -11.49 9.59 18.13
CA GLY A 215 -12.54 10.23 17.34
C GLY A 215 -12.19 10.43 15.86
N ASP A 216 -10.96 10.15 15.46
CA ASP A 216 -10.51 10.18 14.05
C ASP A 216 -10.36 8.77 13.48
N TYR A 217 -11.46 8.26 12.94
CA TYR A 217 -11.47 7.00 12.19
C TYR A 217 -10.80 7.11 10.81
N SER A 218 -10.54 8.32 10.30
CA SER A 218 -10.01 8.49 8.96
C SER A 218 -8.49 8.35 8.88
N THR A 219 -7.81 8.60 10.00
CA THR A 219 -6.36 8.52 10.09
C THR A 219 -5.83 7.49 11.08
N ASN A 220 -6.63 7.09 12.07
CA ASN A 220 -6.16 6.32 13.23
C ASN A 220 -6.91 5.00 13.46
N GLU A 221 -7.74 4.55 12.51
CA GLU A 221 -8.35 3.22 12.56
C GLU A 221 -7.33 2.15 12.14
N PRO A 222 -7.15 1.06 12.91
CA PRO A 222 -6.26 -0.04 12.54
C PRO A 222 -6.90 -0.92 11.46
N ILE A 223 -6.15 -1.19 10.38
CA ILE A 223 -6.65 -1.86 9.17
C ILE A 223 -5.99 -3.22 8.95
N MET A 224 -6.83 -4.26 8.81
CA MET A 224 -6.37 -5.64 8.68
C MET A 224 -5.66 -5.90 7.34
N ASP A 225 -6.18 -5.36 6.25
CA ASP A 225 -5.65 -5.55 4.90
C ASP A 225 -4.27 -4.90 4.72
N GLY A 226 -4.09 -3.69 5.24
CA GLY A 226 -2.80 -3.01 5.33
C GLY A 226 -1.79 -3.74 6.19
N THR A 227 -2.22 -4.18 7.38
CA THR A 227 -1.39 -4.96 8.30
C THR A 227 -0.90 -6.25 7.63
N ALA A 228 -1.78 -6.98 6.94
CA ALA A 228 -1.42 -8.20 6.23
C ALA A 228 -0.41 -7.94 5.10
N ASN A 229 -0.63 -6.89 4.31
CA ASN A 229 0.28 -6.53 3.23
C ASN A 229 1.66 -6.06 3.74
N LEU A 230 1.68 -5.24 4.80
CA LEU A 230 2.93 -4.81 5.42
C LEU A 230 3.70 -6.00 6.00
N ALA A 231 3.02 -6.92 6.70
CA ALA A 231 3.64 -8.14 7.20
C ALA A 231 4.25 -8.98 6.07
N TYR A 232 3.57 -9.09 4.93
CA TYR A 232 4.07 -9.78 3.74
C TYR A 232 5.38 -9.16 3.25
N VAL A 233 5.41 -7.85 2.95
CA VAL A 233 6.60 -7.22 2.36
C VAL A 233 7.79 -7.20 3.31
N LEU A 234 7.55 -7.07 4.63
CA LEU A 234 8.62 -7.17 5.64
C LEU A 234 9.22 -8.58 5.67
N ALA A 235 8.37 -9.62 5.69
CA ALA A 235 8.84 -11.00 5.65
C ALA A 235 9.61 -11.31 4.36
N ALA A 236 9.10 -10.83 3.21
CA ALA A 236 9.72 -11.02 1.91
C ALA A 236 11.09 -10.34 1.78
N ARG A 237 11.30 -9.22 2.49
CA ARG A 237 12.59 -8.52 2.56
C ARG A 237 13.58 -9.15 3.55
N ALA A 238 13.09 -9.75 4.64
CA ALA A 238 13.94 -10.40 5.64
C ALA A 238 14.46 -11.78 5.20
N ALA A 239 13.84 -12.41 4.19
CA ALA A 239 14.21 -13.72 3.67
C ALA A 239 15.44 -13.71 2.72
N HIS A 240 16.08 -12.56 2.52
CA HIS A 240 17.21 -12.33 1.62
C HIS A 240 18.28 -11.49 2.32
#